data_AF-A0A177LHG8-F1
#
_entry.id   AF-A0A177LHG8-F1
#
_cell.length_a   1.000
_cell.length_b   1.000
_cell.length_c   1.000
_cell.angle_alpha   90.00
_cell.angle_beta   90.00
_cell.angle_gamma   90.00
#
_symmetry.space_group_name_H-M   'P 1'
#
loop_
_entity.id
_entity.type
_entity.pdbx_description
1 polymer ?
#
loop_
_entity_poly.entity_id
_entity_poly.type
_entity_poly.pdbx_seq_one_letter_code
_entity_poly.pdbx_strand_id
1 'polypeptide(L)'
;MIINAEIISRPDSGEYSERIFDVESAWNSQSWTFVRFTDENYAQWCGQFRGERKSVAISEISKRTLILTSDYLFSIDLNNGDLIEFYERPGYINLIAINDGNFLVSDYYNITKILDKLSITKHVESPIQMDLIKFELWDGNFLNFSCDEFLNWNRHLKMRYNSKSDEVTIL
;
A
#
# COMPACT_ATOMS: atom_id res chain seq x y z
N MET A 1 0.94 19.35 7.05
CA MET A 1 1.15 18.16 6.17
C MET A 1 1.40 16.93 7.03
N ILE A 2 0.80 15.80 6.68
CA ILE A 2 1.02 14.46 7.26
C ILE A 2 2.42 13.99 6.89
N ILE A 3 3.20 13.59 7.90
CA ILE A 3 4.58 13.10 7.76
C ILE A 3 4.71 11.62 8.16
N ASN A 4 3.73 11.07 8.88
CA ASN A 4 3.72 9.66 9.25
C ASN A 4 2.29 9.09 9.25
N ALA A 5 2.18 7.81 8.91
CA ALA A 5 0.96 7.04 8.91
C ALA A 5 1.27 5.62 9.38
N GLU A 6 0.61 5.18 10.44
CA GLU A 6 0.90 3.91 11.09
C GLU A 6 -0.39 3.15 11.37
N ILE A 7 -0.44 1.87 10.98
CA ILE A 7 -1.57 1.00 11.34
C ILE A 7 -1.48 0.67 12.83
N ILE A 8 -2.53 0.98 13.58
CA ILE A 8 -2.63 0.74 15.02
C ILE A 8 -3.78 -0.21 15.35
N SER A 9 -3.82 -0.70 16.59
CA SER A 9 -5.04 -1.29 17.14
C SER A 9 -6.13 -0.24 17.27
N ARG A 10 -7.38 -0.69 17.44
CA ARG A 10 -8.50 0.21 17.74
C ARG A 10 -8.13 1.12 18.93
N PRO A 11 -8.20 2.46 18.79
CA PRO A 11 -7.90 3.38 19.87
C PRO A 11 -9.02 3.41 20.92
N ASP A 12 -8.71 3.93 22.10
CA ASP A 12 -9.71 4.20 23.12
C ASP A 12 -10.59 5.39 22.71
N SER A 13 -11.85 5.40 23.16
CA SER A 13 -12.80 6.45 22.79
C SER A 13 -12.31 7.82 23.28
N GLY A 14 -12.13 8.76 22.34
CA GLY A 14 -11.66 10.11 22.62
C GLY A 14 -10.14 10.24 22.75
N GLU A 15 -9.37 9.18 22.49
CA GLU A 15 -7.91 9.24 22.48
C GLU A 15 -7.39 10.14 21.35
N TYR A 16 -8.04 10.11 20.18
CA TYR A 16 -7.70 10.93 19.02
C TYR A 16 -8.93 11.62 18.44
N SER A 17 -8.68 12.70 17.69
CA SER A 17 -9.65 13.16 16.70
C SER A 17 -9.79 12.09 15.62
N GLU A 18 -11.02 11.68 15.31
CA GLU A 18 -11.29 10.57 14.41
C GLU A 18 -11.95 11.03 13.11
N ARG A 19 -11.59 10.39 11.99
CA ARG A 19 -12.28 10.51 10.69
C ARG A 19 -12.63 9.12 10.17
N ILE A 20 -13.84 8.96 9.66
CA ILE A 20 -14.33 7.68 9.13
C ILE A 20 -14.31 7.73 7.61
N PHE A 21 -13.64 6.76 7.01
CA PHE A 21 -13.56 6.52 5.57
C PHE A 21 -14.33 5.22 5.27
N ASP A 22 -15.62 5.38 4.99
CA ASP A 22 -16.52 4.30 4.61
C ASP A 22 -17.07 4.52 3.21
N VAL A 23 -17.33 3.42 2.52
CA VAL A 23 -17.93 3.40 1.18
C VAL A 23 -19.17 2.54 1.28
N GLU A 24 -20.35 3.09 1.03
CA GLU A 24 -21.60 2.34 1.18
C GLU A 24 -21.68 1.20 0.16
N SER A 25 -21.64 -0.05 0.65
CA SER A 25 -21.73 -1.24 -0.19
C SER A 25 -22.28 -2.42 0.59
N ALA A 26 -23.15 -3.21 -0.05
CA ALA A 26 -23.71 -4.44 0.53
C ALA A 26 -22.65 -5.55 0.71
N TRP A 27 -21.46 -5.36 0.17
CA TRP A 27 -20.38 -6.34 0.18
C TRP A 27 -19.22 -5.98 1.10
N ASN A 28 -19.38 -4.94 1.91
CA ASN A 28 -18.40 -4.57 2.90
C ASN A 28 -18.22 -5.66 3.95
N SER A 29 -16.97 -5.89 4.33
CA SER A 29 -16.67 -6.67 5.52
C SER A 29 -17.12 -5.91 6.77
N GLN A 30 -17.25 -6.65 7.88
CA GLN A 30 -17.47 -6.05 9.20
C GLN A 30 -16.17 -5.52 9.82
N SER A 31 -15.05 -5.65 9.10
CA SER A 31 -13.72 -5.31 9.59
C SER A 31 -13.39 -3.84 9.34
N TRP A 32 -12.52 -3.31 10.19
CA TRP A 32 -12.04 -1.94 10.15
C TRP A 32 -10.54 -1.88 10.42
N THR A 33 -9.88 -0.95 9.72
CA THR A 33 -8.45 -0.64 9.88
C THR A 33 -8.31 0.75 10.46
N PHE A 34 -7.49 0.86 11.51
CA PHE A 34 -7.21 2.13 12.18
C PHE A 34 -5.80 2.58 11.80
N VAL A 35 -5.69 3.80 11.28
CA VAL A 35 -4.40 4.39 10.91
C VAL A 35 -4.24 5.69 11.68
N ARG A 36 -3.18 5.77 12.47
CA ARG A 36 -2.76 6.99 13.13
C ARG A 36 -1.91 7.81 12.19
N PHE A 37 -2.36 9.03 11.92
CA PHE A 37 -1.60 10.02 11.16
C PHE A 37 -0.92 10.99 12.12
N THR A 38 0.30 11.39 11.80
CA THR A 38 1.03 12.46 12.51
C THR A 38 1.40 13.54 11.52
N ASP A 39 1.09 14.79 11.85
CA ASP A 39 1.46 15.95 11.04
C ASP A 39 2.81 16.55 11.44
N GLU A 40 3.25 17.55 10.69
CA GLU A 40 4.48 18.30 10.92
C GLU A 40 4.55 19.02 12.29
N ASN A 41 3.40 19.28 12.92
CA ASN A 41 3.30 19.85 14.26
C ASN A 41 3.24 18.77 15.35
N TYR A 42 3.46 17.50 14.99
CA TYR A 42 3.29 16.31 15.83
C TYR A 42 1.88 16.12 16.36
N ALA A 43 0.88 16.78 15.78
CA ALA A 43 -0.52 16.53 16.10
C ALA A 43 -0.94 15.20 15.48
N GLN A 44 -1.70 14.43 16.26
CA GLN A 44 -2.14 13.09 15.89
C GLN A 44 -3.65 13.04 15.71
N TRP A 45 -4.08 12.30 14.70
CA TRP A 45 -5.48 11.97 14.47
C TRP A 45 -5.60 10.55 13.88
N CYS A 46 -6.76 9.93 14.03
CA CYS A 46 -6.99 8.56 13.60
C CYS A 46 -7.97 8.50 12.43
N GLY A 47 -7.57 7.86 11.33
CA GLY A 47 -8.47 7.45 10.26
C GLY A 47 -9.00 6.05 10.51
N GLN A 48 -10.30 5.84 10.31
CA GLN A 48 -10.97 4.54 10.37
C GLN A 48 -11.38 4.14 8.95
N PHE A 49 -10.82 3.06 8.43
CA PHE A 49 -10.98 2.63 7.05
C PHE A 49 -11.70 1.29 7.00
N ARG A 50 -12.66 1.15 6.07
CA ARG A 50 -13.37 -0.13 5.87
C ARG A 50 -12.42 -1.24 5.40
N GLY A 51 -12.52 -2.42 6.01
CA GLY A 51 -11.73 -3.62 5.68
C GLY A 51 -10.64 -3.98 6.69
N GLU A 52 -10.14 -5.20 6.62
CA GLU A 52 -9.02 -5.71 7.42
C GLU A 52 -7.70 -5.06 7.01
N ARG A 53 -6.80 -4.89 7.99
CA ARG A 53 -5.52 -4.21 7.77
C ARG A 53 -4.62 -5.01 6.83
N LYS A 54 -4.01 -4.33 5.85
CA LYS A 54 -2.91 -4.91 5.05
C LYS A 54 -1.65 -4.07 5.13
N SER A 55 -1.67 -2.84 4.61
CA SER A 55 -0.47 -2.00 4.55
C SER A 55 -0.82 -0.51 4.38
N VAL A 56 0.13 0.37 4.72
CA VAL A 56 0.06 1.81 4.51
C VAL A 56 1.38 2.29 3.90
N ALA A 57 1.32 3.22 2.95
CA ALA A 57 2.49 3.79 2.33
C ALA A 57 2.33 5.30 2.09
N ILE A 58 3.36 6.08 2.42
CA ILE A 58 3.40 7.52 2.23
C ILE A 58 4.32 7.87 1.06
N SER A 59 3.88 8.82 0.23
CA SER A 59 4.70 9.47 -0.78
C SER A 59 4.62 10.98 -0.64
N GLU A 60 5.70 11.57 -0.10
CA GLU A 60 5.81 13.03 0.03
C GLU A 60 5.91 13.75 -1.33
N ILE A 61 6.37 13.04 -2.37
CA ILE A 61 6.52 13.57 -3.72
C ILE A 61 5.16 13.75 -4.37
N SER A 62 4.29 12.73 -4.33
CA SER A 62 2.94 12.85 -4.87
C SER A 62 1.93 13.46 -3.89
N LYS A 63 2.37 13.79 -2.67
CA LYS A 63 1.53 14.30 -1.58
C LYS A 63 0.34 13.39 -1.25
N ARG A 64 0.57 12.07 -1.32
CA ARG A 64 -0.46 11.06 -1.06
C ARG A 64 0.02 10.02 -0.06
N THR A 65 -0.93 9.49 0.71
CA THR A 65 -0.78 8.23 1.41
C THR A 65 -1.80 7.25 0.88
N LEU A 66 -1.35 6.03 0.60
CA LEU A 66 -2.22 4.92 0.24
C LEU A 66 -2.45 4.02 1.45
N ILE A 67 -3.70 3.65 1.69
CA ILE A 67 -4.11 2.71 2.74
C ILE A 67 -4.74 1.51 2.07
N LEU A 68 -4.09 0.36 2.16
CA LEU A 68 -4.57 -0.90 1.63
C LEU A 68 -5.28 -1.69 2.73
N THR A 69 -6.55 -2.03 2.49
CA THR A 69 -7.35 -2.92 3.32
C THR A 69 -7.80 -4.16 2.54
N SER A 70 -8.52 -5.09 3.18
CA SER A 70 -9.18 -6.20 2.46
C SER A 70 -10.19 -5.72 1.43
N ASP A 71 -10.86 -4.60 1.69
CA ASP A 71 -12.05 -4.18 0.95
C ASP A 71 -11.70 -3.11 -0.08
N TYR A 72 -10.77 -2.22 0.22
CA TYR A 72 -10.47 -1.04 -0.59
C TYR A 72 -8.97 -0.69 -0.57
N LEU A 73 -8.56 0.06 -1.58
CA LEU A 73 -7.35 0.86 -1.56
C LEU A 73 -7.76 2.33 -1.54
N PHE A 74 -7.44 3.05 -0.47
CA PHE A 74 -7.76 4.46 -0.30
C PHE A 74 -6.56 5.33 -0.64
N SER A 75 -6.80 6.46 -1.31
CA SER A 75 -5.81 7.51 -1.56
C SER A 75 -6.21 8.76 -0.79
N ILE A 76 -5.35 9.18 0.14
CA ILE A 76 -5.58 10.33 1.03
C ILE A 76 -4.55 11.43 0.75
N ASP A 77 -4.99 12.68 0.73
CA ASP A 77 -4.13 13.86 0.56
C ASP A 77 -3.33 14.11 1.84
N LEU A 78 -2.01 14.21 1.72
CA LEU A 78 -1.11 14.44 2.86
C LEU A 78 -1.29 15.84 3.45
N ASN A 79 -1.83 16.82 2.74
CA ASN A 79 -1.89 18.19 3.23
C ASN A 79 -3.00 18.37 4.28
N ASN A 80 -4.17 17.76 4.04
CA ASN A 80 -5.38 17.98 4.82
C ASN A 80 -6.01 16.68 5.37
N GLY A 81 -5.56 15.50 4.93
CA GLY A 81 -6.13 14.22 5.32
C GLY A 81 -7.47 13.90 4.66
N ASP A 82 -7.79 14.53 3.53
CA ASP A 82 -9.04 14.31 2.81
C ASP A 82 -8.91 13.13 1.83
N LEU A 83 -10.04 12.43 1.60
CA LEU A 83 -10.10 11.35 0.62
C LEU A 83 -10.03 11.91 -0.80
N ILE A 84 -9.06 11.45 -1.58
CA ILE A 84 -8.91 11.80 -3.00
C ILE A 84 -9.75 10.83 -3.84
N GLU A 85 -9.52 9.54 -3.66
CA GLU A 85 -10.18 8.47 -4.42
C GLU A 85 -10.03 7.13 -3.67
N PHE A 86 -10.81 6.14 -4.10
CA PHE A 86 -10.68 4.77 -3.63
C PHE A 86 -10.81 3.78 -4.81
N TYR A 87 -10.26 2.59 -4.63
CA TYR A 87 -10.40 1.47 -5.56
C TYR A 87 -10.96 0.26 -4.82
N GLU A 88 -12.06 -0.29 -5.34
CA GLU A 88 -12.78 -1.38 -4.68
C GLU A 88 -12.10 -2.73 -4.94
N ARG A 89 -12.06 -3.57 -3.90
CA ARG A 89 -11.60 -4.96 -3.95
C ARG A 89 -10.28 -5.14 -4.71
N PRO A 90 -9.21 -4.47 -4.28
CA PRO A 90 -7.96 -4.41 -5.04
C PRO A 90 -7.30 -5.77 -5.32
N GLY A 91 -7.58 -6.80 -4.52
CA GLY A 91 -6.86 -8.09 -4.58
C GLY A 91 -5.39 -8.01 -4.14
N TYR A 92 -4.86 -6.81 -3.92
CA TYR A 92 -3.49 -6.59 -3.48
C TYR A 92 -3.25 -7.02 -2.04
N ILE A 93 -2.00 -7.37 -1.76
CA ILE A 93 -1.50 -7.90 -0.49
C ILE A 93 -0.38 -6.99 0.02
N ASN A 94 0.54 -6.64 -0.88
CA ASN A 94 1.65 -5.74 -0.57
C ASN A 94 1.37 -4.35 -1.15
N LEU A 95 1.88 -3.32 -0.47
CA LEU A 95 1.85 -1.93 -0.89
C LEU A 95 3.11 -1.26 -0.36
N ILE A 96 3.80 -0.50 -1.21
CA ILE A 96 4.96 0.33 -0.85
C ILE A 96 5.05 1.56 -1.75
N ALA A 97 5.53 2.68 -1.22
CA ALA A 97 5.88 3.85 -2.03
C ALA A 97 7.25 3.66 -2.68
N ILE A 98 7.42 4.21 -3.89
CA ILE A 98 8.70 4.21 -4.60
C ILE A 98 9.24 5.63 -4.77
N ASN A 99 10.55 5.75 -5.03
CA ASN A 99 11.29 7.03 -5.01
C ASN A 99 10.87 8.06 -6.07
N ASP A 100 10.02 7.72 -7.04
CA ASP A 100 9.51 8.65 -8.06
C ASP A 100 8.15 9.27 -7.68
N GLY A 101 7.63 8.93 -6.51
CA GLY A 101 6.36 9.42 -6.00
C GLY A 101 5.17 8.48 -6.22
N ASN A 102 5.34 7.42 -7.01
CA ASN A 102 4.34 6.41 -7.29
C ASN A 102 4.33 5.30 -6.22
N PHE A 103 3.50 4.28 -6.43
CA PHE A 103 3.38 3.15 -5.52
C PHE A 103 3.51 1.84 -6.27
N LEU A 104 4.08 0.83 -5.61
CA LEU A 104 3.97 -0.55 -6.04
C LEU A 104 2.98 -1.27 -5.15
N VAL A 105 2.17 -2.09 -5.80
CA VAL A 105 1.31 -3.07 -5.15
C VAL A 105 1.63 -4.43 -5.74
N SER A 106 1.34 -5.48 -4.99
CA SER A 106 1.33 -6.82 -5.54
C SER A 106 0.10 -7.57 -5.10
N ASP A 107 -0.41 -8.44 -5.96
CA ASP A 107 -1.21 -9.58 -5.52
C ASP A 107 -0.26 -10.75 -5.21
N TYR A 108 -0.75 -11.99 -5.27
CA TYR A 108 0.08 -13.19 -5.06
C TYR A 108 1.07 -13.44 -6.20
N TYR A 109 0.77 -13.00 -7.43
CA TYR A 109 1.43 -13.42 -8.66
C TYR A 109 2.07 -12.27 -9.45
N ASN A 110 1.56 -11.06 -9.30
CA ASN A 110 1.90 -9.91 -10.13
C ASN A 110 2.29 -8.70 -9.28
N ILE A 111 3.24 -7.92 -9.81
CA ILE A 111 3.57 -6.60 -9.31
C ILE A 111 2.97 -5.57 -10.26
N THR A 112 2.31 -4.56 -9.70
CA THR A 112 1.69 -3.47 -10.44
C THR A 112 2.13 -2.14 -9.86
N LYS A 113 2.52 -1.22 -10.72
CA LYS A 113 2.84 0.17 -10.39
C LYS A 113 1.59 1.03 -10.54
N ILE A 114 1.19 1.69 -9.46
CA ILE A 114 0.11 2.68 -9.44
C ILE A 114 0.72 4.05 -9.67
N LEU A 115 0.21 4.78 -10.67
CA LEU A 115 0.73 6.07 -11.09
C LEU A 115 -0.06 7.21 -10.44
N ASP A 116 -0.43 8.22 -11.22
CA ASP A 116 -1.12 9.43 -10.76
C ASP A 116 -2.52 9.14 -10.17
N LYS A 117 -3.24 8.14 -10.70
CA LYS A 117 -4.54 7.72 -10.16
C LYS A 117 -4.54 6.24 -9.85
N LEU A 118 -5.37 5.80 -8.91
CA LEU A 118 -5.52 4.38 -8.57
C LEU A 118 -5.93 3.52 -9.78
N SER A 119 -6.66 4.10 -10.73
CA SER A 119 -7.06 3.42 -11.98
C SER A 119 -5.99 3.42 -13.07
N ILE A 120 -4.90 4.19 -12.93
CA ILE A 120 -3.83 4.29 -13.91
C ILE A 120 -2.67 3.44 -13.41
N THR A 121 -2.57 2.23 -13.98
CA THR A 121 -1.60 1.22 -13.54
C THR A 121 -0.71 0.73 -14.66
N LYS A 122 0.51 0.35 -14.32
CA LYS A 122 1.47 -0.31 -15.21
C LYS A 122 1.89 -1.64 -14.60
N HIS A 123 1.72 -2.73 -15.34
CA HIS A 123 2.25 -4.03 -14.93
C HIS A 123 3.79 -4.01 -14.94
N VAL A 124 4.41 -4.61 -13.94
CA VAL A 124 5.86 -4.76 -13.86
C VAL A 124 6.21 -6.19 -14.28
N GLU A 125 6.87 -6.30 -15.43
CA GLU A 125 7.29 -7.57 -16.00
C GLU A 125 8.30 -8.27 -15.09
N SER A 126 8.15 -9.59 -14.97
CA SER A 126 9.04 -10.47 -14.20
C SER A 126 9.67 -11.50 -15.12
N PRO A 127 10.95 -11.88 -14.90
CA PRO A 127 11.61 -12.93 -15.68
C PRO A 127 10.98 -14.32 -15.49
N ILE A 128 10.14 -14.49 -14.47
CA ILE A 128 9.43 -15.74 -14.15
C ILE A 128 7.99 -15.45 -13.73
N GLN A 129 7.13 -16.47 -13.80
CA GLN A 129 5.84 -16.45 -13.12
C GLN A 129 6.06 -16.63 -11.62
N MET A 130 5.56 -15.68 -10.84
CA MET A 130 5.75 -15.62 -9.40
C MET A 130 4.52 -16.14 -8.66
N ASP A 131 4.74 -16.60 -7.43
CA ASP A 131 3.71 -16.88 -6.43
C ASP A 131 4.18 -16.35 -5.07
N LEU A 132 3.26 -16.13 -4.13
CA LEU A 132 3.56 -15.72 -2.74
C LEU A 132 4.50 -14.51 -2.62
N ILE A 133 4.32 -13.49 -3.46
CA ILE A 133 5.14 -12.26 -3.44
C ILE A 133 5.08 -11.59 -2.06
N LYS A 134 6.24 -11.18 -1.54
CA LYS A 134 6.38 -10.40 -0.31
C LYS A 134 7.43 -9.33 -0.48
N PHE A 135 7.02 -8.06 -0.36
CA PHE A 135 7.97 -6.94 -0.36
C PHE A 135 8.77 -6.94 0.94
N GLU A 136 10.06 -6.61 0.85
CA GLU A 136 10.95 -6.56 2.00
C GLU A 136 11.44 -5.13 2.22
N LEU A 137 12.68 -4.84 1.85
CA LEU A 137 13.35 -3.59 2.17
C LEU A 137 14.00 -2.97 0.95
N TRP A 138 14.11 -1.65 0.99
CA TRP A 138 14.85 -0.87 0.03
C TRP A 138 16.35 -0.97 0.26
N ASP A 139 17.08 -1.12 -0.84
CA ASP A 139 18.53 -1.00 -0.96
C ASP A 139 18.84 0.04 -2.04
N GLY A 140 18.88 1.31 -1.64
CA GLY A 140 19.02 2.44 -2.56
C GLY A 140 17.85 2.57 -3.53
N ASN A 141 18.07 2.30 -4.83
CA ASN A 141 17.03 2.34 -5.86
C ASN A 141 16.37 0.98 -6.10
N PHE A 142 16.70 -0.01 -5.28
CA PHE A 142 16.26 -1.37 -5.47
C PHE A 142 15.31 -1.80 -4.36
N LEU A 143 14.12 -2.27 -4.73
CA LEU A 143 13.24 -2.95 -3.80
C LEU A 143 13.59 -4.43 -3.84
N ASN A 144 14.04 -4.97 -2.71
CA ASN A 144 14.18 -6.41 -2.58
C ASN A 144 12.83 -7.02 -2.18
N PHE A 145 12.52 -8.17 -2.77
CA PHE A 145 11.32 -8.93 -2.44
C PHE A 145 11.58 -10.43 -2.60
N SER A 146 10.73 -11.25 -2.00
CA SER A 146 10.78 -12.70 -2.18
C SER A 146 9.53 -13.20 -2.89
N CYS A 147 9.67 -14.29 -3.63
CA CYS A 147 8.55 -15.04 -4.19
C CYS A 147 8.92 -16.51 -4.36
N ASP A 148 7.92 -17.34 -4.59
CA ASP A 148 8.12 -18.70 -5.10
C ASP A 148 7.95 -18.68 -6.62
N GLU A 149 8.59 -19.61 -7.32
CA GLU A 149 8.27 -19.83 -8.73
C GLU A 149 6.93 -20.57 -8.84
N PHE A 150 6.03 -20.05 -9.68
CA PHE A 150 4.70 -20.62 -9.86
C PHE A 150 4.78 -22.10 -10.28
N LEU A 151 3.99 -22.95 -9.61
CA LEU A 151 4.02 -24.42 -9.74
C LEU A 151 5.34 -25.11 -9.34
N ASN A 152 6.27 -24.38 -8.71
CA ASN A 152 7.53 -24.93 -8.21
C ASN A 152 7.79 -24.48 -6.77
N TRP A 153 7.00 -25.05 -5.85
CA TRP A 153 6.99 -24.69 -4.42
C TRP A 153 8.29 -24.96 -3.65
N ASN A 154 9.28 -25.61 -4.27
CA ASN A 154 10.61 -25.78 -3.68
C ASN A 154 11.58 -24.66 -4.06
N ARG A 155 11.20 -23.80 -5.01
CA ARG A 155 12.08 -22.75 -5.54
C ARG A 155 11.67 -21.39 -4.99
N HIS A 156 12.19 -21.12 -3.80
CA HIS A 156 12.09 -19.82 -3.15
C HIS A 156 13.17 -18.89 -3.70
N LEU A 157 12.76 -17.74 -4.21
CA LEU A 157 13.64 -16.80 -4.90
C LEU A 157 13.70 -15.47 -4.18
N LYS A 158 14.89 -14.87 -4.21
CA LYS A 158 15.09 -13.47 -3.88
C LYS A 158 15.14 -12.69 -5.18
N MET A 159 14.36 -11.63 -5.23
CA MET A 159 14.14 -10.83 -6.40
C MET A 159 14.45 -9.38 -6.08
N ARG A 160 14.72 -8.61 -7.13
CA ARG A 160 15.06 -7.20 -7.01
C ARG A 160 14.39 -6.40 -8.12
N TYR A 161 13.58 -5.42 -7.73
CA TYR A 161 12.99 -4.43 -8.63
C TYR A 161 13.82 -3.15 -8.63
N ASN A 162 14.13 -2.62 -9.81
CA ASN A 162 14.83 -1.34 -9.99
C ASN A 162 13.84 -0.19 -10.24
N SER A 163 13.75 0.76 -9.32
CA SER A 163 12.80 1.87 -9.42
C SER A 163 13.08 2.86 -10.55
N LYS A 164 14.26 2.80 -11.17
CA LYS A 164 14.64 3.70 -12.28
C LYS A 164 14.32 3.10 -13.66
N SER A 165 14.52 1.80 -13.84
CA SER A 165 14.28 1.12 -15.12
C SER A 165 12.95 0.36 -15.18
N ASP A 166 12.25 0.20 -14.04
CA ASP A 166 11.09 -0.69 -13.87
C ASP A 166 11.41 -2.17 -14.18
N GLU A 167 12.66 -2.60 -14.02
CA GLU A 167 13.09 -3.98 -14.30
C GLU A 167 13.15 -4.83 -13.03
N VAL A 168 12.77 -6.10 -13.16
CA VAL A 168 12.88 -7.12 -12.12
C VAL A 168 13.97 -8.12 -12.48
N THR A 169 14.81 -8.46 -11.51
CA THR A 169 15.92 -9.43 -11.64
C THR A 169 15.89 -10.44 -10.51
N ILE A 170 16.39 -11.66 -10.79
CA ILE A 170 16.62 -12.70 -9.78
C ILE A 170 18.01 -12.47 -9.18
N LEU A 171 18.13 -12.58 -7.85
CA LEU A 171 19.40 -12.48 -7.12
C LEU A 171 20.11 -13.83 -6.98
#